data_AF-A0A1Y2RBV0-F1
#
_entry.id   AF-A0A1Y2RBV0-F1
#
_cell.length_a   1.000
_cell.length_b   1.000
_cell.length_c   1.000
_cell.angle_alpha   90.00
_cell.angle_beta   90.00
_cell.angle_gamma   90.00
#
_symmetry.space_group_name_H-M   'P 1'
#
loop_
_entity.id
_entity.type
_entity.pdbx_description
1 polymer ?
#
loop_
_entity_poly.entity_id
_entity_poly.type
_entity_poly.pdbx_seq_one_letter_code
_entity_poly.pdbx_strand_id
1 'polypeptide(L)'
;MASHSDKFLTKLLFGFAAVIASVFVIVFACFERTKEDEWYGWGLVASTLLCTGLYLLLSAFVHKVKSDFSRRQKSKEQQRTKPGVE
;
A
#
# COMPACT_ATOMS: atom_id res chain seq x y z
N MET A 1 15.37 -18.78 -2.31
CA MET A 1 13.97 -18.59 -1.84
C MET A 1 13.81 -17.12 -1.47
N ALA A 2 13.47 -16.26 -2.43
CA ALA A 2 13.22 -14.84 -2.15
C ALA A 2 11.96 -14.75 -1.29
N SER A 3 12.14 -14.23 -0.07
CA SER A 3 11.20 -14.34 1.03
C SER A 3 9.89 -13.62 0.67
N HIS A 4 8.76 -14.19 1.06
CA HIS A 4 7.41 -13.65 0.83
C HIS A 4 7.25 -12.17 1.29
N SER A 5 8.16 -11.70 2.16
CA SER A 5 8.29 -10.31 2.62
C SER A 5 8.80 -9.32 1.56
N ASP A 6 9.63 -9.73 0.59
CA ASP A 6 10.21 -8.79 -0.39
C ASP A 6 9.14 -8.30 -1.37
N LYS A 7 8.35 -9.23 -1.92
CA LYS A 7 7.20 -8.91 -2.78
C LYS A 7 6.17 -8.03 -2.07
N PHE A 8 6.10 -8.16 -0.74
CA PHE A 8 5.22 -7.36 0.09
C PHE A 8 5.73 -5.90 0.20
N LEU A 9 7.02 -5.76 0.52
CA LEU A 9 7.67 -4.45 0.64
C LEU A 9 7.65 -3.69 -0.69
N THR A 10 7.91 -4.36 -1.82
CA THR A 10 7.89 -3.74 -3.15
C THR A 10 6.50 -3.22 -3.51
N LYS A 11 5.42 -3.98 -3.24
CA LYS A 11 4.04 -3.54 -3.51
C LYS A 11 3.64 -2.36 -2.64
N LEU A 12 4.09 -2.33 -1.38
CA LEU A 12 3.86 -1.21 -0.47
C LEU A 12 4.57 0.06 -0.96
N LEU A 13 5.86 -0.05 -1.32
CA LEU A 13 6.65 1.08 -1.82
C LEU A 13 6.05 1.64 -3.12
N PHE A 14 5.62 0.76 -4.02
CA PHE A 14 4.99 1.15 -5.28
C PHE A 14 3.64 1.82 -5.06
N GLY A 15 2.82 1.32 -4.12
CA GLY A 15 1.56 1.97 -3.73
C GLY A 15 1.79 3.35 -3.11
N PHE A 16 2.81 3.50 -2.26
CA PHE A 16 3.16 4.77 -1.65
C PHE A 16 3.65 5.79 -2.68
N ALA A 17 4.52 5.36 -3.59
CA ALA A 17 5.00 6.18 -4.71
C ALA A 17 3.85 6.60 -5.63
N ALA A 18 2.89 5.71 -5.90
CA ALA A 18 1.70 6.02 -6.72
C ALA A 18 0.78 7.07 -6.06
N VAL A 19 0.60 7.01 -4.74
CA VAL A 19 -0.17 8.03 -4.00
C VAL A 19 0.54 9.38 -4.04
N ILE A 20 1.85 9.42 -3.82
CA ILE A 20 2.65 10.65 -3.92
C ILE A 20 2.53 11.24 -5.33
N ALA A 21 2.77 10.41 -6.37
CA ALA A 21 2.64 10.84 -7.76
C ALA A 21 1.23 11.39 -8.07
N SER A 22 0.19 10.76 -7.53
CA SER A 22 -1.18 11.25 -7.67
C SER A 22 -1.40 12.61 -7.02
N VAL A 23 -0.85 12.86 -5.83
CA VAL A 23 -0.94 14.18 -5.17
C VAL A 23 -0.22 15.25 -6.01
N PHE A 24 0.95 14.93 -6.57
CA PHE A 24 1.65 15.85 -7.48
C PHE A 24 0.84 16.14 -8.75
N VAL A 25 0.18 15.14 -9.34
CA VAL A 25 -0.69 15.33 -10.50
C VAL A 25 -1.92 16.19 -10.15
N ILE A 26 -2.50 16.04 -8.95
CA ILE A 26 -3.60 16.90 -8.49
C ILE A 26 -3.14 18.35 -8.37
N VAL A 27 -1.99 18.59 -7.75
CA VAL A 27 -1.43 19.94 -7.61
C VAL A 27 -1.12 20.54 -8.99
N PHE A 28 -0.48 19.78 -9.89
CA PHE A 28 -0.22 20.22 -11.25
C PHE A 28 -1.51 20.57 -12.01
N ALA A 29 -2.54 19.73 -11.91
CA ALA A 29 -3.84 19.97 -12.55
C ALA A 29 -4.50 21.25 -12.02
N CYS A 30 -4.48 21.46 -10.70
CA CYS A 30 -5.11 22.60 -10.04
C CYS A 30 -4.38 23.93 -10.27
N PHE A 31 -3.05 23.93 -10.35
CA PHE A 31 -2.27 25.17 -10.43
C PHE A 31 -1.82 25.52 -11.84
N GLU A 32 -1.49 24.52 -12.67
CA GLU A 32 -0.93 24.74 -14.02
C GLU A 32 -2.02 24.69 -15.10
N ARG A 33 -2.94 23.71 -15.03
CA ARG A 33 -3.90 23.41 -16.11
C ARG A 33 -5.29 24.01 -15.97
N THR A 34 -5.62 24.64 -14.83
CA THR A 34 -6.89 25.37 -14.65
C THR A 34 -7.10 26.50 -15.66
N LYS A 35 -6.03 26.96 -16.33
CA LYS A 35 -6.09 28.02 -17.35
C LYS A 35 -6.44 27.54 -18.77
N GLU A 36 -6.41 26.23 -19.06
CA GLU A 36 -6.49 25.71 -20.43
C GLU A 36 -7.74 24.85 -20.72
N ASP A 37 -8.82 24.95 -19.92
CA ASP A 37 -10.08 24.19 -20.06
C ASP A 37 -9.96 22.64 -19.97
N GLU A 38 -8.77 22.04 -19.97
CA GLU A 38 -8.53 20.59 -19.89
C GLU A 38 -8.57 20.03 -18.44
N TRP A 39 -8.99 20.82 -17.47
CA TRP A 39 -8.94 20.47 -16.05
C TRP A 39 -9.73 19.20 -15.69
N TYR A 40 -10.85 18.95 -16.38
CA TYR A 40 -11.68 17.75 -16.18
C TYR A 40 -10.93 16.46 -16.53
N GLY A 41 -10.13 16.46 -17.61
CA GLY A 41 -9.36 15.29 -18.04
C GLY A 41 -8.27 14.95 -17.03
N TRP A 42 -7.54 15.96 -16.58
CA TRP A 42 -6.51 15.80 -15.55
C TRP A 42 -7.08 15.40 -14.19
N GLY A 43 -8.27 15.90 -13.83
CA GLY A 43 -8.99 15.49 -12.62
C GLY A 43 -9.41 14.02 -12.64
N LEU A 44 -9.83 13.50 -13.81
CA LEU A 44 -10.16 12.09 -13.99
C LEU A 44 -8.91 11.19 -13.86
N VAL A 45 -7.81 11.58 -14.51
CA VAL A 45 -6.52 10.87 -14.44
C VAL A 45 -6.00 10.86 -13.00
N ALA A 46 -6.05 11.99 -12.32
CA ALA A 46 -5.65 12.11 -10.92
C ALA A 46 -6.48 11.19 -10.01
N SER A 47 -7.81 11.21 -10.15
CA SER A 47 -8.72 10.44 -9.30
C SER A 47 -8.56 8.93 -9.49
N THR A 48 -8.41 8.48 -10.74
CA THR A 48 -8.18 7.06 -11.06
C THR A 48 -6.82 6.57 -10.55
N LEU A 49 -5.77 7.39 -10.69
CA LEU A 49 -4.44 7.10 -10.15
C LEU A 49 -4.46 7.04 -8.61
N LEU A 50 -5.17 7.96 -7.95
CA LEU A 50 -5.32 8.01 -6.50
C LEU A 50 -6.02 6.77 -5.97
N CYS A 51 -7.17 6.42 -6.54
CA CYS A 51 -7.94 5.24 -6.15
C CYS A 51 -7.14 3.95 -6.35
N THR A 52 -6.41 3.84 -7.45
CA THR A 52 -5.55 2.68 -7.74
C THR A 52 -4.38 2.61 -6.74
N GLY A 53 -3.73 3.73 -6.45
CA GLY A 53 -2.67 3.84 -5.45
C GLY A 53 -3.15 3.44 -4.06
N LEU A 54 -4.30 3.96 -3.63
CA LEU A 54 -4.94 3.59 -2.35
C LEU A 54 -5.28 2.10 -2.30
N TYR A 55 -5.86 1.54 -3.36
CA TYR A 55 -6.21 0.12 -3.41
C TYR A 55 -4.99 -0.78 -3.22
N LEU A 56 -3.88 -0.48 -3.90
CA LEU A 56 -2.63 -1.22 -3.74
C LEU A 56 -2.06 -1.10 -2.33
N LEU A 57 -2.16 0.09 -1.73
CA LEU A 57 -1.67 0.38 -0.38
C LEU A 57 -2.51 -0.34 0.69
N LEU A 58 -3.84 -0.33 0.58
CA LEU A 58 -4.77 -1.06 1.43
C LEU A 58 -4.60 -2.58 1.29
N SER A 59 -4.46 -3.09 0.06
CA SER A 59 -4.18 -4.50 -0.20
C SER A 59 -2.86 -4.95 0.44
N ALA A 60 -1.83 -4.10 0.39
CA ALA A 60 -0.60 -4.34 1.11
C ALA A 60 -0.85 -4.30 2.63
N PHE A 61 -1.50 -3.27 3.17
CA PHE A 61 -1.76 -3.18 4.61
C PHE A 61 -2.46 -4.43 5.17
N VAL A 62 -3.51 -4.92 4.49
CA VAL A 62 -4.23 -6.15 4.88
C VAL A 62 -3.30 -7.37 4.90
N HIS A 63 -2.45 -7.52 3.88
CA HIS A 63 -1.45 -8.60 3.86
C HIS A 63 -0.45 -8.51 5.02
N LYS A 64 -0.01 -7.30 5.40
CA LYS A 64 0.85 -7.10 6.59
C LYS A 64 0.14 -7.50 7.86
N VAL A 65 -1.09 -7.00 8.05
CA VAL A 65 -1.92 -7.31 9.23
C VAL A 65 -2.16 -8.82 9.34
N LYS A 66 -2.50 -9.47 8.23
CA LYS A 66 -2.67 -10.94 8.17
C LYS A 66 -1.39 -11.68 8.53
N SER A 67 -0.25 -11.23 8.04
CA SER A 67 1.05 -11.82 8.38
C SER A 67 1.40 -11.63 9.86
N ASP A 68 1.09 -10.48 10.45
CA ASP A 68 1.36 -10.20 11.86
C ASP A 68 0.45 -11.04 12.75
N PHE A 69 -0.83 -11.19 12.39
CA PHE A 69 -1.77 -12.05 13.10
C PHE A 69 -1.33 -13.53 13.05
N SER A 70 -0.94 -14.03 11.88
CA SER A 70 -0.41 -15.39 11.73
C SER A 70 0.88 -15.61 12.53
N ARG A 71 1.78 -14.62 12.54
CA ARG A 71 3.01 -14.68 13.35
C ARG A 71 2.71 -14.73 14.84
N ARG A 72 1.77 -13.90 15.33
CA ARG A 72 1.33 -13.91 16.73
C ARG A 72 0.70 -15.24 17.12
N GLN A 73 -0.12 -15.82 16.24
CA GLN A 73 -0.74 -17.13 16.48
C GLN A 73 0.31 -18.24 16.57
N LYS A 74 1.27 -18.28 15.64
CA LYS A 74 2.39 -19.23 15.67
C LYS A 74 3.27 -19.05 16.91
N SER A 75 3.53 -17.81 17.34
CA SER A 75 4.32 -17.54 18.54
C SER A 75 3.64 -18.04 19.83
N LYS A 76 2.30 -17.98 19.90
CA LYS A 76 1.53 -18.55 21.01
C LYS A 76 1.54 -20.08 21.00
N GLU A 77 1.50 -20.67 19.80
CA GLU A 77 1.57 -22.11 19.62
C GLU A 77 2.93 -22.66 20.04
N GLN A 78 4.03 -22.02 19.62
CA GLN A 78 5.41 -22.36 20.01
C GLN A 78 5.67 -22.24 21.51
N GLN A 79 5.01 -21.31 22.20
CA GLN A 79 5.06 -21.20 23.66
C GLN A 79 4.29 -22.33 24.36
N ARG A 80 3.20 -22.83 23.76
CA ARG A 80 2.47 -24.01 24.25
C ARG A 80 3.20 -25.32 23.98
N THR A 81 4.01 -25.42 22.92
CA THR A 81 4.75 -26.66 22.58
C THR A 81 6.11 -26.79 23.28
N LYS A 82 6.45 -25.93 24.24
CA LYS A 82 7.55 -26.19 25.18
C LYS A 82 6.97 -26.80 26.47
N PRO A 83 6.72 -28.13 26.53
CA PRO A 83 6.53 -28.79 27.81
C PRO A 83 7.87 -28.81 28.55
N GLY A 84 7.84 -28.50 29.84
CA GLY A 84 8.85 -28.90 30.83
C GLY A 84 10.32 -28.64 30.48
N VAL A 85 10.86 -27.52 30.97
CA VAL A 85 12.22 -27.57 31.52
C VAL A 85 12.04 -28.05 32.97
N GLU A 86 12.04 -29.37 33.14
CA GLU A 86 12.45 -30.03 34.39
C GLU A 86 13.90 -30.50 34.23
#